data_AF-A0A965VH23-F1
#
_entry.id   AF-A0A965VH23-F1
#
_cell.length_a   1.000
_cell.length_b   1.000
_cell.length_c   1.000
_cell.angle_alpha   90.00
_cell.angle_beta   90.00
_cell.angle_gamma   90.00
#
_symmetry.space_group_name_H-M   'P 1'
#
loop_
_entity.id
_entity.type
_entity.pdbx_description
1 polymer ?
#
loop_
_entity_poly.entity_id
_entity_poly.type
_entity_poly.pdbx_seq_one_letter_code
_entity_poly.pdbx_strand_id
1 'polypeptide(L)'
;AEAVETSHGFKLEWKKGLVGGAAIDAKGKALPDETVELCKSSTAVLFGSVGGPKWESLPPNEQPERAALLPLRKIFGLFANLRPAVLYPELTGCSPLRPRSRQIVLGIARSRVRRRSPSSSTSPPRARA
;
A
#
# COMPACT_ATOMS: atom_id res chain seq x y z
N ALA A 1 11.27 -13.94 12.75
CA ALA A 1 12.53 -13.48 12.13
C ALA A 1 13.64 -14.47 12.47
N GLU A 2 13.85 -14.70 13.77
CA GLU A 2 14.85 -15.62 14.33
C GLU A 2 14.90 -17.01 13.67
N ALA A 3 13.75 -17.69 13.51
CA ALA A 3 13.71 -19.00 12.87
C ALA A 3 14.27 -19.05 11.44
N VAL A 4 14.10 -17.96 10.68
CA VAL A 4 14.58 -17.87 9.29
C VAL A 4 16.08 -17.53 9.26
N GLU A 5 16.53 -16.66 10.16
CA GLU A 5 17.95 -16.30 10.30
C GLU A 5 18.80 -17.54 10.65
N THR A 6 18.34 -18.36 11.59
CA THR A 6 19.01 -19.62 11.96
C THR A 6 19.03 -20.62 10.82
N SER A 7 17.93 -20.71 10.06
CA SER A 7 17.80 -21.72 8.98
C SER A 7 18.59 -21.38 7.72
N HIS A 8 18.82 -20.10 7.44
CA HIS A 8 19.41 -19.64 6.17
C HIS A 8 20.71 -18.86 6.32
N GLY A 9 21.23 -18.67 7.54
CA GLY A 9 22.57 -18.14 7.79
C GLY A 9 22.75 -16.66 7.46
N PHE A 10 21.69 -15.85 7.52
CA PHE A 10 21.74 -14.39 7.36
C PHE A 10 21.19 -13.67 8.58
N LYS A 11 21.55 -12.40 8.76
CA LYS A 11 21.05 -11.53 9.83
C LYS A 11 20.08 -10.49 9.26
N LEU A 12 18.99 -10.24 9.97
CA LEU A 12 17.99 -9.22 9.69
C LEU A 12 18.11 -8.10 10.72
N GLU A 13 18.21 -6.87 10.23
CA GLU A 13 18.11 -5.68 11.08
C GLU A 13 16.70 -5.10 11.00
N TRP A 14 16.06 -4.94 12.15
CA TRP A 14 14.69 -4.41 12.23
C TRP A 14 14.69 -2.97 12.72
N LYS A 15 14.24 -2.05 11.86
CA LYS A 15 14.03 -0.65 12.22
C LYS A 15 12.54 -0.32 12.22
N LYS A 16 12.02 0.19 13.34
CA LYS A 16 10.61 0.54 13.48
C LYS A 16 10.40 2.02 13.17
N GLY A 17 9.41 2.31 12.31
CA GLY A 17 8.98 3.67 11.99
C GLY A 17 7.46 3.81 12.18
N LEU A 18 7.01 5.02 12.54
CA LEU A 18 5.59 5.31 12.72
C LEU A 18 4.92 5.60 11.38
N VAL A 19 3.73 5.07 11.14
CA VAL A 19 2.98 5.31 9.91
C VAL A 19 1.47 5.27 10.15
N GLY A 20 0.71 5.96 9.29
CA GLY A 20 -0.75 6.02 9.34
C GLY A 20 -1.28 6.77 10.56
N GLY A 21 -2.36 6.27 11.16
CA GLY A 21 -3.01 6.88 12.32
C GLY A 21 -2.07 7.06 13.51
N ALA A 22 -1.18 6.11 13.77
CA ALA A 22 -0.17 6.21 14.83
C ALA A 22 0.81 7.37 14.61
N ALA A 23 1.14 7.65 13.35
CA ALA A 23 1.99 8.79 13.01
C ALA A 23 1.21 10.12 13.02
N ILE A 24 -0.07 10.11 12.64
CA ILE A 24 -0.95 11.28 12.79
C ILE A 24 -1.05 11.67 14.26
N ASP A 25 -1.31 10.71 15.15
CA ASP A 25 -1.47 10.96 16.57
C ASP A 25 -0.16 11.49 17.22
N ALA A 26 1.00 10.96 16.81
CA ALA A 26 2.29 11.31 17.43
C ALA A 26 2.99 12.52 16.78
N LYS A 27 2.82 12.74 15.48
CA LYS A 27 3.61 13.69 14.66
C LYS A 27 2.74 14.57 13.76
N GLY A 28 1.42 14.42 13.78
CA GLY A 28 0.47 15.19 12.98
C GLY A 28 0.47 14.85 11.48
N LYS A 29 1.25 13.85 11.03
CA LYS A 29 1.34 13.44 9.63
C LYS A 29 1.27 11.92 9.51
N ALA A 30 0.52 11.41 8.53
CA ALA A 30 0.40 9.97 8.27
C ALA A 30 1.72 9.31 7.82
N LEU A 31 2.61 10.08 7.20
CA LEU A 31 3.92 9.61 6.77
C LEU A 31 4.99 10.66 7.13
N PRO A 32 5.62 10.55 8.31
CA PRO A 32 6.68 11.46 8.72
C PRO A 32 7.93 11.29 7.87
N ASP A 33 8.67 12.39 7.66
CA ASP A 33 9.90 12.39 6.87
C ASP A 33 10.96 11.45 7.46
N GLU A 34 11.05 11.37 8.79
CA GLU A 34 11.90 10.40 9.52
C GLU A 34 11.63 8.94 9.08
N THR A 35 10.36 8.59 8.85
CA THR A 35 9.99 7.23 8.42
C THR A 35 10.32 6.99 6.95
N VAL A 36 10.24 8.02 6.11
CA VAL A 36 10.66 7.94 4.71
C VAL A 36 12.17 7.71 4.61
N GLU A 37 12.97 8.45 5.39
CA GLU A 37 14.43 8.25 5.44
C GLU A 37 14.80 6.88 5.98
N LEU A 38 14.06 6.38 6.98
CA LEU A 38 14.20 5.00 7.45
C LEU A 38 13.99 4.00 6.32
N CYS A 39 12.92 4.16 5.54
CA CYS A 39 12.62 3.30 4.41
C CYS A 39 13.69 3.41 3.31
N LYS A 40 14.23 4.60 3.04
CA LYS A 40 15.32 4.80 2.05
C LYS A 40 16.62 4.10 2.45
N SER A 41 16.94 4.07 3.75
CA SER A 41 18.11 3.36 4.27
C SER A 41 17.90 1.83 4.39
N SER A 42 16.70 1.33 4.09
CA SER A 42 16.32 -0.07 4.27
C SER A 42 16.19 -0.79 2.92
N THR A 43 16.50 -2.09 2.89
CA THR A 43 16.40 -2.91 1.67
C THR A 43 14.96 -3.27 1.32
N ALA A 44 14.12 -3.45 2.35
CA ALA A 44 12.72 -3.81 2.19
C ALA A 44 11.88 -3.17 3.30
N VAL A 45 10.60 -2.93 3.00
CA VAL A 45 9.63 -2.42 3.98
C VAL A 45 8.61 -3.51 4.27
N LEU A 46 8.61 -3.99 5.51
CA LEU A 46 7.51 -4.82 6.01
C LEU A 46 6.41 -3.90 6.52
N PHE A 47 5.32 -3.83 5.79
CA PHE A 47 4.22 -2.91 6.07
C PHE A 47 3.02 -3.67 6.65
N GLY A 48 2.46 -3.16 7.75
CA GLY A 48 1.25 -3.70 8.37
C GLY A 48 -0.03 -3.17 7.73
N SER A 49 -0.94 -2.66 8.55
CA SER A 49 -2.16 -1.98 8.09
C SER A 49 -2.25 -0.60 8.73
N VAL A 50 -2.85 0.34 8.01
CA VAL A 50 -3.11 1.71 8.44
C VAL A 50 -4.56 2.04 8.17
N GLY A 51 -5.17 2.87 8.99
CA GLY A 51 -6.61 3.14 8.92
C GLY A 51 -7.28 3.01 10.28
N GLY A 52 -8.54 3.43 10.33
CA GLY A 52 -9.39 3.26 11.50
C GLY A 52 -10.47 4.33 11.60
N PRO A 53 -11.58 4.04 12.31
CA PRO A 53 -12.75 4.92 12.38
C PRO A 53 -12.43 6.31 12.94
N LYS A 54 -11.40 6.42 13.79
CA LYS A 54 -10.91 7.68 14.35
C LYS A 54 -10.46 8.69 13.28
N TRP A 55 -9.97 8.22 12.13
CA TRP A 55 -9.38 9.07 11.09
C TRP A 55 -10.19 9.06 9.78
N GLU A 56 -11.38 8.43 9.75
CA GLU A 56 -12.24 8.36 8.57
C GLU A 56 -12.86 9.72 8.21
N SER A 57 -13.12 10.56 9.22
CA SER A 57 -13.69 11.91 9.03
C SER A 57 -12.70 12.93 8.49
N LEU A 58 -11.40 12.58 8.39
CA LEU A 58 -10.40 13.48 7.83
C LEU A 58 -10.60 13.65 6.32
N PRO A 59 -10.13 14.78 5.75
CA PRO A 59 -10.11 14.97 4.31
C PRO A 59 -9.44 13.79 3.59
N PRO A 60 -9.90 13.39 2.38
CA PRO A 60 -9.37 12.20 1.69
C PRO A 60 -7.85 12.22 1.45
N ASN A 61 -7.21 13.39 1.44
CA ASN A 61 -5.76 13.51 1.26
C ASN A 61 -4.97 13.34 2.58
N GLU A 62 -5.64 13.44 3.72
CA GLU A 62 -5.07 13.31 5.07
C GLU A 62 -5.40 11.95 5.70
N GLN A 63 -6.37 11.22 5.12
CA GLN A 63 -6.69 9.86 5.54
C GLN A 63 -5.45 8.96 5.49
N PRO A 64 -5.19 8.18 6.56
CA PRO A 64 -3.95 7.44 6.73
C PRO A 64 -3.68 6.43 5.61
N GLU A 65 -4.70 5.80 5.03
CA GLU A 65 -4.54 4.86 3.91
C GLU A 65 -3.95 5.56 2.68
N ARG A 66 -4.49 6.73 2.34
CA ARG A 66 -4.10 7.48 1.13
C ARG A 66 -2.82 8.26 1.35
N ALA A 67 -2.72 8.93 2.49
CA ALA A 67 -1.60 9.78 2.87
C ALA A 67 -0.31 8.99 3.14
N ALA A 68 -0.39 7.72 3.53
CA ALA A 68 0.79 6.86 3.68
C ALA A 68 1.12 6.05 2.42
N LEU A 69 0.16 5.29 1.87
CA LEU A 69 0.46 4.31 0.81
C LEU A 69 0.76 4.95 -0.55
N LEU A 70 0.05 6.00 -0.95
CA LEU A 70 0.24 6.59 -2.29
C LEU A 70 1.59 7.33 -2.40
N PRO A 71 2.01 8.15 -1.42
CA PRO A 71 3.32 8.77 -1.45
C PRO A 71 4.44 7.73 -1.39
N LEU A 72 4.33 6.71 -0.54
CA LEU A 72 5.35 5.66 -0.42
C LEU A 72 5.55 4.90 -1.73
N ARG A 73 4.46 4.52 -2.41
CA ARG A 73 4.55 3.90 -3.74
C ARG A 73 5.18 4.82 -4.79
N LYS A 74 4.89 6.12 -4.73
CA LYS A 74 5.46 7.11 -5.65
C LYS A 74 6.96 7.32 -5.42
N ILE A 75 7.38 7.45 -4.16
CA ILE A 75 8.78 7.68 -3.76
C ILE A 75 9.66 6.50 -4.19
N PHE A 76 9.22 5.27 -3.93
CA PHE A 76 9.98 4.05 -4.22
C PHE A 76 9.67 3.45 -5.60
N GLY A 77 8.84 4.09 -6.41
CA GLY A 77 8.47 3.59 -7.74
C GLY A 77 7.82 2.20 -7.74
N LEU A 78 7.03 1.87 -6.72
CA LEU A 78 6.41 0.54 -6.54
C LEU A 78 5.23 0.34 -7.51
N PHE A 79 5.54 -0.04 -8.75
CA PHE A 79 4.54 -0.28 -9.81
C PHE A 79 3.97 -1.72 -9.78
N ALA A 80 4.76 -2.70 -9.36
CA ALA A 80 4.29 -4.08 -9.32
C ALA A 80 3.51 -4.35 -8.03
N ASN A 81 2.26 -4.81 -8.14
CA ASN A 81 1.49 -5.32 -7.01
C ASN A 81 1.15 -6.80 -7.24
N LEU A 82 1.86 -7.67 -6.53
CA LEU A 82 1.64 -9.11 -6.57
C LEU A 82 0.70 -9.49 -5.42
N ARG A 83 -0.44 -10.12 -5.75
CA ARG A 83 -1.44 -10.60 -4.78
C ARG A 83 -1.80 -12.06 -5.09
N PRO A 84 -0.98 -13.02 -4.64
CA PRO A 84 -1.30 -14.43 -4.85
C PRO A 84 -2.59 -14.78 -4.11
N ALA A 85 -3.57 -15.35 -4.84
CA ALA A 85 -4.80 -15.89 -4.27
C ALA A 85 -4.79 -17.41 -4.45
N VAL A 86 -4.36 -18.11 -3.40
CA VAL A 86 -4.28 -19.58 -3.37
C VAL A 86 -5.44 -20.09 -2.52
N LEU A 87 -6.23 -21.02 -3.08
CA LEU A 87 -7.26 -21.73 -2.33
C LEU A 87 -6.65 -23.01 -1.76
N TYR A 88 -6.51 -23.06 -0.44
CA TYR A 88 -6.06 -24.26 0.25
C TYR A 88 -7.18 -25.29 0.29
N PRO A 89 -6.92 -26.58 -0.04
CA PRO A 89 -7.93 -27.64 -0.05
C PRO A 89 -8.76 -27.71 1.24
N GLU A 90 -8.12 -27.49 2.39
CA GLU A 90 -8.71 -27.53 3.72
C GLU A 90 -9.69 -26.36 3.95
N LEU A 91 -9.50 -25.23 3.26
CA LEU A 91 -10.31 -24.01 3.39
C LEU A 91 -11.36 -23.88 2.27
N THR A 92 -11.52 -24.91 1.44
CA THR A 92 -12.44 -24.91 0.30
C THR A 92 -13.90 -24.64 0.71
N GLY A 93 -14.29 -25.04 1.93
CA GLY A 93 -15.63 -24.79 2.49
C GLY A 93 -15.92 -23.32 2.79
N CYS A 94 -14.90 -22.48 3.03
CA CYS A 94 -15.04 -21.05 3.30
C CYS A 94 -15.15 -20.21 2.02
N SER A 95 -14.94 -20.81 0.85
CA SER A 95 -15.04 -20.09 -0.42
C SER A 95 -16.50 -19.83 -0.80
N PRO A 96 -16.88 -18.56 -1.09
CA PRO A 96 -18.23 -18.24 -1.57
C PRO A 96 -18.48 -18.76 -2.99
N LEU A 97 -17.45 -19.27 -3.68
CA LEU A 97 -17.57 -19.82 -5.03
C LEU A 97 -18.21 -21.20 -5.01
N ARG A 98 -19.05 -21.47 -6.03
CA ARG A 98 -19.62 -22.80 -6.27
C ARG A 98 -18.49 -23.83 -6.38
N PRO A 99 -18.64 -25.06 -5.83
CA PRO A 99 -17.58 -26.07 -5.80
C PRO A 99 -16.88 -26.30 -7.16
N ARG A 100 -17.63 -26.25 -8.26
CA ARG A 100 -17.13 -26.46 -9.63
C ARG A 100 -16.27 -25.31 -10.19
N SER A 101 -16.33 -24.12 -9.59
CA SER A 101 -15.62 -22.91 -10.05
C SER A 101 -14.48 -22.51 -9.12
N ARG A 102 -14.09 -23.38 -8.19
CA ARG A 102 -13.01 -23.17 -7.22
C ARG A 102 -11.64 -23.45 -7.86
N GLN A 103 -11.30 -22.71 -8.91
CA GLN A 103 -9.96 -22.74 -9.51
C GLN A 103 -9.08 -21.66 -8.86
N ILE A 104 -7.81 -21.99 -8.64
CA ILE A 104 -6.77 -21.06 -8.21
C ILE A 104 -6.63 -19.94 -9.26
N VAL A 105 -6.78 -18.68 -8.84
CA VAL A 105 -6.54 -17.51 -9.70
C VAL A 105 -5.31 -16.79 -9.19
N LEU A 106 -4.15 -16.97 -9.86
CA LEU A 106 -3.00 -16.12 -9.63
C LEU A 106 -3.24 -14.75 -10.29
N GLY A 107 -3.85 -13.83 -9.54
CA GLY A 107 -4.08 -12.47 -10.01
C GLY A 107 -2.79 -11.64 -10.00
N ILE A 108 -2.11 -11.52 -11.14
CA ILE A 108 -1.08 -10.49 -11.33
C ILE A 108 -1.79 -9.17 -11.66
N ALA A 109 -1.93 -8.29 -10.67
CA ALA A 109 -2.41 -6.95 -10.92
C ALA A 109 -1.29 -6.13 -11.58
N ARG A 110 -1.27 -6.08 -12.91
CA ARG A 110 -0.49 -5.07 -13.64
C ARG A 110 -1.08 -3.71 -13.31
N SER A 111 -0.37 -2.88 -12.52
CA SER A 111 -0.74 -1.48 -12.41
C SER A 111 -0.60 -0.86 -13.81
N ARG A 112 -1.72 -0.52 -14.45
CA ARG A 112 -1.68 0.28 -15.67
C ARG A 112 -1.13 1.64 -15.24
N VAL A 113 0.09 1.97 -15.62
CA VAL A 113 0.60 3.35 -15.51
C VAL A 113 -0.23 4.18 -16.47
N ARG A 114 -1.40 4.65 -16.01
CA ARG A 114 -2.15 5.69 -16.71
C ARG A 114 -1.32 6.95 -16.55
N ARG A 115 -0.50 7.28 -17.56
CA ARG A 115 -0.07 8.66 -17.75
C ARG A 115 -1.35 9.49 -17.73
N ARG A 116 -1.56 10.24 -16.66
CA ARG A 116 -2.53 11.33 -16.70
C ARG A 116 -1.92 12.32 -17.69
N SER A 117 -2.42 12.33 -18.92
CA SER A 117 -2.33 13.49 -19.78
C SER A 117 -2.77 14.70 -18.93
N PRO A 118 -2.13 15.87 -19.05
CA PRO A 118 -2.65 17.07 -18.42
C PRO A 118 -4.12 17.21 -18.83
N SER A 119 -4.96 17.42 -17.83
CA SER A 119 -6.41 17.48 -17.94
C SER A 119 -6.86 18.42 -19.06
N SER A 120 -7.81 17.95 -19.85
CA SER A 120 -8.69 18.71 -20.73
C SER A 120 -9.71 19.56 -19.93
N SER A 121 -9.30 20.18 -18.82
CA SER A 121 -10.20 20.97 -17.94
C SER A 121 -9.72 22.40 -17.70
N THR A 122 -8.90 22.94 -18.60
CA THR A 122 -8.61 24.38 -18.69
C THR A 122 -8.84 24.83 -20.12
N SER A 123 -10.10 24.86 -20.55
CA SER A 123 -10.52 25.69 -21.69
C SER A 123 -10.82 27.09 -21.15
N PRO A 124 -10.21 28.17 -21.66
CA PRO A 124 -10.64 29.52 -21.29
C PRO A 124 -12.08 29.76 -21.79
N PRO A 125 -12.89 30.60 -21.12
CA PRO A 125 -14.22 30.92 -21.61
C PRO A 125 -14.09 31.64 -22.97
N ARG A 126 -14.79 31.14 -23.98
CA ARG A 126 -14.90 31.82 -25.28
C ARG A 126 -15.54 33.19 -25.05
N ALA A 127 -14.82 34.26 -25.35
CA ALA A 127 -15.38 35.59 -25.53
C ALA A 127 -16.43 35.52 -26.65
N ARG A 128 -17.67 35.93 -26.34
CA ARG A 128 -18.69 36.23 -27.35
C ARG A 128 -18.43 37.66 -27.84
N ALA A 129 -18.23 37.79 -29.15
CA ALA A 129 -18.51 39.01 -29.90
C ALA A 129 -19.84 38.80 -30.64
#